data_AF-A0A670YDP9-F1
#
_entry.id   AF-A0A670YDP9-F1
#
_cell.length_a   1.000
_cell.length_b   1.000
_cell.length_c   1.000
_cell.angle_alpha   90.00
_cell.angle_beta   90.00
_cell.angle_gamma   90.00
#
_symmetry.space_group_name_H-M   'P 1'
#
loop_
_entity.id
_entity.type
_entity.pdbx_description
1 polymer ?
#
loop_
_entity_poly.entity_id
_entity_poly.type
_entity_poly.pdbx_seq_one_letter_code
_entity_poly.pdbx_strand_id
1 'polypeptide(L)'
;METLALALQAGNAKKGTLMSEGLEPPERGRDQIWSPATKGSAGIDLPLAEDLELGYPHVVCLGSTDFYGLLPPASVGLLLPRSSAHKRKLFVVPGVIDSDYEGQIKIQVHSPVPQSLKKGDCFAQLLVLPYLSLGESDRIRQGGFGSTDMFRTYSAYH
;
A
#
# COMPACT_ATOMS: atom_id res chain seq x y z
N MET A 1 -23.79 -15.50 11.32
CA MET A 1 -22.74 -16.14 10.50
C MET A 1 -23.06 -16.09 8.99
N GLU A 2 -23.86 -15.13 8.52
CA GLU A 2 -24.10 -14.92 7.07
C GLU A 2 -24.39 -13.44 6.81
N THR A 3 -23.37 -12.63 6.52
CA THR A 3 -23.58 -11.30 5.91
C THR A 3 -22.35 -10.73 5.17
N LEU A 4 -21.42 -11.56 4.65
CA LEU A 4 -20.21 -11.05 3.98
C LEU A 4 -19.91 -11.64 2.59
N ALA A 5 -20.88 -12.29 1.94
CA ALA A 5 -20.64 -13.02 0.68
C ALA A 5 -21.27 -12.41 -0.58
N LEU A 6 -21.68 -11.13 -0.58
CA LEU A 6 -22.55 -10.59 -1.64
C LEU A 6 -22.06 -9.30 -2.34
N ALA A 7 -20.74 -9.10 -2.46
CA ALA A 7 -20.20 -7.92 -3.16
C ALA A 7 -19.27 -8.22 -4.36
N LEU A 8 -19.20 -9.45 -4.87
CA LEU A 8 -18.27 -9.81 -5.96
C LEU A 8 -18.91 -10.30 -7.26
N GLN A 9 -20.22 -10.16 -7.44
CA GLN A 9 -20.91 -10.59 -8.68
C GLN A 9 -21.98 -9.59 -9.14
N ALA A 10 -21.55 -8.49 -9.75
CA ALA A 10 -22.40 -7.72 -10.66
C ALA A 10 -21.53 -6.83 -11.56
N GLY A 11 -21.50 -7.10 -12.87
CA GLY A 11 -20.90 -6.18 -13.83
C GLY A 11 -20.41 -6.78 -15.14
N ASN A 12 -21.23 -7.58 -15.84
CA ASN A 12 -20.96 -7.91 -17.24
C ASN A 12 -22.21 -7.63 -18.08
N ALA A 13 -22.25 -6.48 -18.76
CA ALA A 13 -23.17 -6.20 -19.86
C ALA A 13 -22.56 -5.16 -20.80
N LYS A 14 -22.34 -5.58 -22.05
CA LYS A 14 -21.82 -4.76 -23.16
C LYS A 14 -22.81 -3.67 -23.58
N LYS A 15 -22.28 -2.51 -23.97
CA LYS A 15 -22.88 -1.65 -25.01
C LYS A 15 -21.77 -0.95 -25.80
N GLY A 16 -21.72 -1.18 -27.11
CA GLY A 16 -20.80 -0.50 -28.02
C GLY A 16 -21.41 0.79 -28.59
N THR A 17 -20.55 1.75 -28.95
CA THR A 17 -20.51 2.49 -30.24
C THR A 17 -19.49 3.66 -30.19
N LEU A 18 -18.44 3.52 -31.02
CA LEU A 18 -17.61 4.46 -31.82
C LEU A 18 -17.04 5.81 -31.28
N MET A 19 -15.70 5.80 -31.19
CA MET A 19 -14.65 6.71 -31.73
C MET A 19 -14.52 8.17 -31.25
N SER A 20 -13.43 8.42 -30.50
CA SER A 20 -12.43 9.45 -30.80
C SER A 20 -11.08 9.07 -30.16
N GLU A 21 -9.99 9.13 -30.93
CA GLU A 21 -8.63 8.77 -30.51
C GLU A 21 -8.14 9.66 -29.36
N GLY A 22 -8.16 9.11 -28.15
CA GLY A 22 -7.37 9.56 -27.01
C GLY A 22 -6.50 8.39 -26.57
N LEU A 23 -5.21 8.63 -26.33
CA LEU A 23 -4.30 7.63 -25.79
C LEU A 23 -4.76 7.28 -24.36
N GLU A 24 -5.58 6.24 -24.24
CA GLU A 24 -6.02 5.68 -22.96
C GLU A 24 -4.78 5.34 -22.11
N PRO A 25 -4.68 5.81 -20.86
CA PRO A 25 -3.64 5.37 -19.94
C PRO A 25 -3.68 3.85 -19.81
N PRO A 26 -2.53 3.16 -19.69
CA PRO A 26 -2.50 1.71 -19.61
C PRO A 26 -3.37 1.24 -18.44
N GLU A 27 -4.28 0.31 -18.71
CA GLU A 27 -5.14 -0.34 -17.72
C GLU A 27 -4.30 -0.97 -16.60
N ARG A 28 -3.99 -0.19 -15.56
CA ARG A 28 -3.20 -0.62 -14.41
C ARG A 28 -4.13 -0.85 -13.22
N GLY A 29 -4.24 -2.10 -12.79
CA GLY A 29 -4.80 -2.43 -11.46
C GLY A 29 -5.83 -3.55 -11.38
N ARG A 30 -6.24 -4.21 -12.47
CA ARG A 30 -7.39 -5.14 -12.40
C ARG A 30 -7.12 -6.56 -11.87
N ASP A 31 -5.86 -6.96 -11.75
CA ASP A 31 -5.50 -8.30 -11.24
C ASP A 31 -4.65 -8.24 -9.95
N GLN A 32 -4.88 -7.25 -9.08
CA GLN A 32 -4.28 -7.30 -7.75
C GLN A 32 -4.91 -8.43 -6.94
N ILE A 33 -4.15 -9.49 -6.73
CA ILE A 33 -4.57 -10.60 -5.89
C ILE A 33 -4.30 -10.21 -4.42
N TRP A 34 -5.34 -9.71 -3.76
CA TRP A 34 -5.40 -9.51 -2.31
C TRP A 34 -5.59 -10.87 -1.60
N SER A 35 -4.62 -11.77 -1.74
CA SER A 35 -4.71 -13.11 -1.14
C SER A 35 -3.84 -13.22 0.12
N PRO A 36 -4.41 -13.64 1.25
CA PRO A 36 -3.62 -14.04 2.40
C PRO A 36 -2.82 -15.32 2.08
N ALA A 37 -1.66 -15.49 2.72
CA ALA A 37 -0.81 -16.68 2.51
C ALA A 37 -1.49 -17.99 2.94
N THR A 38 -2.41 -17.94 3.90
CA THR A 38 -3.21 -19.08 4.36
C THR A 38 -4.62 -18.61 4.69
N LYS A 39 -5.56 -19.56 4.82
CA LYS A 39 -6.94 -19.25 5.27
C LYS A 39 -7.01 -18.53 6.63
N GLY A 40 -6.02 -18.73 7.50
CA GLY A 40 -5.97 -18.14 8.84
C GLY A 40 -5.08 -16.90 8.95
N SER A 41 -4.45 -16.45 7.86
CA SER A 41 -3.57 -15.29 7.93
C SER A 41 -4.40 -14.01 8.04
N ALA A 42 -4.07 -13.17 9.01
CA ALA A 42 -4.70 -11.86 9.18
C ALA A 42 -4.19 -10.81 8.18
N GLY A 43 -2.91 -10.92 7.80
CA GLY A 43 -2.24 -9.99 6.88
C GLY A 43 -2.03 -10.56 5.50
N ILE A 44 -1.95 -9.66 4.52
CA ILE A 44 -1.55 -9.93 3.14
C ILE A 44 -0.09 -9.53 3.00
N ASP A 45 0.78 -10.45 2.55
CA ASP A 45 2.19 -10.16 2.36
C ASP A 45 2.37 -9.14 1.22
N LEU A 46 3.25 -8.15 1.42
CA LEU A 46 3.57 -7.12 0.44
C LEU A 46 4.95 -7.39 -0.18
N PRO A 47 5.02 -8.03 -1.37
CA PRO A 47 6.25 -8.17 -2.13
C PRO A 47 6.74 -6.83 -2.68
N LEU A 48 8.06 -6.68 -2.76
CA LEU A 48 8.68 -5.61 -3.54
C LEU A 48 8.35 -5.76 -5.03
N ALA A 49 7.99 -4.65 -5.68
CA ALA A 49 7.77 -4.57 -7.12
C ALA A 49 9.09 -4.51 -7.92
N GLU A 50 10.16 -4.05 -7.28
CA GLU A 50 11.49 -3.81 -7.86
C GLU A 50 12.59 -4.04 -6.82
N ASP A 51 13.84 -4.17 -7.28
CA ASP A 51 15.01 -4.28 -6.40
C ASP A 51 15.16 -3.00 -5.56
N LEU A 52 15.57 -3.15 -4.29
CA LEU A 52 15.76 -2.04 -3.36
C LEU A 52 17.12 -2.15 -2.67
N GLU A 53 17.92 -1.11 -2.79
CA GLU A 53 19.23 -1.01 -2.12
C GLU A 53 19.14 -0.19 -0.84
N LEU A 54 19.42 -0.83 0.29
CA LEU A 54 19.62 -0.19 1.58
C LEU A 54 21.11 0.12 1.74
N GLY A 55 21.61 1.08 0.96
CA GLY A 55 23.05 1.33 0.82
C GLY A 55 23.75 1.87 2.07
N TYR A 56 23.00 2.55 2.95
CA TYR A 56 23.53 3.17 4.16
C TYR A 56 22.80 2.66 5.40
N PRO A 57 23.53 2.26 6.47
CA PRO A 57 22.91 1.87 7.73
C PRO A 57 21.97 2.93 8.27
N HIS A 58 20.83 2.49 8.82
CA HIS A 58 19.82 3.30 9.50
C HIS A 58 19.11 4.35 8.64
N VAL A 59 19.42 4.46 7.35
CA VAL A 59 18.67 5.31 6.42
C VAL A 59 17.38 4.61 6.02
N VAL A 60 16.26 5.31 6.16
CA VAL A 60 14.95 4.83 5.69
C VAL A 60 14.88 4.95 4.18
N CYS A 61 14.57 3.84 3.53
CA CYS A 61 14.30 3.76 2.10
C CYS A 61 12.83 3.39 1.87
N LEU A 62 12.34 3.71 0.66
CA LEU A 62 10.98 3.40 0.23
C LEU A 62 10.99 2.23 -0.75
N GLY A 63 10.42 1.10 -0.35
CA GLY A 63 10.16 -0.03 -1.23
C GLY A 63 8.80 0.08 -1.90
N SER A 64 8.79 0.10 -3.24
CA SER A 64 7.57 0.04 -4.05
C SER A 64 6.93 -1.35 -3.99
N THR A 65 5.60 -1.41 -3.99
CA THR A 65 4.82 -2.66 -4.12
C THR A 65 3.88 -2.56 -5.31
N ASP A 66 3.34 -3.67 -5.79
CA ASP A 66 2.30 -3.67 -6.84
C ASP A 66 0.87 -3.50 -6.26
N PHE A 67 0.76 -3.09 -4.99
CA PHE A 67 -0.50 -2.85 -4.29
C PHE A 67 -0.83 -1.36 -4.28
N TYR A 68 -2.09 -1.06 -4.57
CA TYR A 68 -2.63 0.29 -4.61
C TYR A 68 -3.95 0.29 -3.86
N GLY A 69 -4.35 1.41 -3.28
CA GLY A 69 -5.74 1.52 -2.84
C GLY A 69 -6.69 1.64 -4.03
N LEU A 70 -7.99 1.84 -3.81
CA LEU A 70 -8.65 2.10 -2.53
C LEU A 70 -8.78 0.83 -1.67
N LEU A 71 -8.83 1.00 -0.34
CA LEU A 71 -9.25 -0.09 0.54
C LEU A 71 -10.78 -0.16 0.61
N PRO A 72 -11.36 -1.27 1.09
CA PRO A 72 -12.80 -1.32 1.36
C PRO A 72 -13.28 -0.12 2.21
N PRO A 73 -14.48 0.43 1.96
CA PRO A 73 -15.01 1.52 2.76
C PRO A 73 -15.06 1.18 4.26
N ALA A 74 -14.89 2.19 5.11
CA ALA A 74 -14.85 2.04 6.58
C ALA A 74 -13.77 1.05 7.07
N SER A 75 -12.68 0.91 6.32
CA SER A 75 -11.52 0.12 6.72
C SER A 75 -10.24 0.96 6.80
N VAL A 76 -9.28 0.45 7.55
CA VAL A 76 -7.92 0.99 7.65
C VAL A 76 -6.93 -0.13 7.34
N GLY A 77 -5.90 0.19 6.57
CA GLY A 77 -4.78 -0.70 6.34
C GLY A 77 -3.66 -0.42 7.35
N LEU A 78 -3.25 -1.43 8.11
CA LEU A 78 -2.05 -1.38 8.94
C LEU A 78 -0.91 -2.08 8.22
N LEU A 79 0.06 -1.30 7.74
CA LEU A 79 1.31 -1.81 7.19
C LEU A 79 2.24 -2.14 8.35
N LEU A 80 2.54 -3.43 8.52
CA LEU A 80 3.33 -3.96 9.63
C LEU A 80 4.49 -4.83 9.12
N PRO A 81 5.58 -4.98 9.89
CA PRO A 81 6.62 -5.96 9.57
C PRO A 81 6.06 -7.38 9.57
N ARG A 82 6.61 -8.25 8.72
CA ARG A 82 6.50 -9.70 8.90
C ARG A 82 7.30 -10.11 10.13
N SER A 83 6.86 -11.16 10.84
CA SER A 83 7.60 -11.68 12.00
C SER A 83 9.03 -12.11 11.66
N SER A 84 9.28 -12.49 10.40
CA SER A 84 10.60 -12.84 9.86
C SER A 84 11.49 -11.64 9.52
N ALA A 85 10.96 -10.42 9.42
CA ALA A 85 11.70 -9.23 8.97
C ALA A 85 12.92 -8.95 9.87
N HIS A 86 12.74 -8.99 11.19
CA HIS A 86 13.81 -8.77 12.15
C HIS A 86 14.92 -9.82 12.07
N LYS A 87 14.61 -11.07 11.67
CA LYS A 87 15.63 -12.11 11.43
C LYS A 87 16.54 -11.76 10.24
N ARG A 88 16.02 -10.97 9.30
CA ARG A 88 16.77 -10.40 8.17
C ARG A 88 17.43 -9.06 8.50
N LYS A 89 17.34 -8.57 9.75
CA LYS A 89 17.77 -7.23 10.18
C LYS A 89 17.02 -6.09 9.46
N LEU A 90 15.79 -6.35 9.02
CA LEU A 90 14.93 -5.36 8.39
C LEU A 90 13.97 -4.76 9.42
N PHE A 91 13.97 -3.43 9.49
CA PHE A 91 13.13 -2.65 10.38
C PHE A 91 12.13 -1.86 9.54
N VAL A 92 10.91 -2.38 9.46
CA VAL A 92 9.79 -1.73 8.77
C VAL A 92 9.19 -0.69 9.71
N VAL A 93 9.06 0.56 9.23
CA VAL A 93 8.32 1.60 9.93
C VAL A 93 6.83 1.33 9.73
N PRO A 94 6.05 1.09 10.81
CA PRO A 94 4.61 0.87 10.68
C PRO A 94 3.91 2.06 10.03
N GLY A 95 2.85 1.79 9.28
CA GLY A 95 2.09 2.81 8.57
C GLY A 95 0.58 2.57 8.61
N VAL A 96 -0.17 3.68 8.54
CA VAL A 96 -1.62 3.69 8.36
C VAL A 96 -1.92 4.02 6.90
N ILE A 97 -2.72 3.18 6.26
CA ILE A 97 -3.24 3.37 4.92
C ILE A 97 -4.74 3.67 5.08
N ASP A 98 -5.13 4.90 4.78
CA ASP A 98 -6.52 5.33 4.86
C ASP A 98 -7.34 4.72 3.73
N SER A 99 -8.65 4.54 3.94
CA SER A 99 -9.51 3.89 2.94
C SER A 99 -9.61 4.65 1.63
N ASP A 100 -9.45 5.98 1.68
CA ASP A 100 -9.50 6.90 0.54
C ASP A 100 -8.12 7.12 -0.13
N TYR A 101 -7.07 6.42 0.32
CA TYR A 101 -5.76 6.53 -0.32
C TYR A 101 -5.74 5.78 -1.66
N GLU A 102 -5.69 6.51 -2.77
CA GLU A 102 -5.65 5.95 -4.13
C GLU A 102 -4.24 5.57 -4.61
N GLY A 103 -3.21 5.96 -3.86
CA GLY A 103 -1.83 5.81 -4.28
C GLY A 103 -1.27 4.39 -4.14
N GLN A 104 -0.03 4.26 -4.61
CA GLN A 104 0.76 3.04 -4.43
C GLN A 104 1.14 2.87 -2.96
N ILE A 105 0.89 1.69 -2.41
CA ILE A 105 1.34 1.33 -1.07
C ILE A 105 2.85 1.09 -1.11
N LYS A 106 3.60 1.85 -0.31
CA LYS A 106 5.06 1.74 -0.21
C LYS A 106 5.47 1.34 1.20
N ILE A 107 6.56 0.58 1.29
CA ILE A 107 7.12 0.10 2.56
C ILE A 107 8.29 1.00 2.94
N GLN A 108 8.19 1.66 4.10
CA GLN A 108 9.32 2.35 4.71
C GLN A 108 10.16 1.33 5.48
N VAL A 109 11.44 1.20 5.13
CA VAL A 109 12.32 0.19 5.73
C VAL A 109 13.74 0.72 5.89
N HIS A 110 14.40 0.33 6.98
CA HIS A 110 15.83 0.52 7.16
C HIS A 110 16.49 -0.77 7.69
N SER A 111 17.82 -0.81 7.62
CA SER A 111 18.65 -1.89 8.15
C SER A 111 19.88 -1.30 8.84
N PRO A 112 20.43 -1.91 9.91
CA PRO A 112 21.67 -1.50 10.56
C PRO A 112 22.92 -1.88 9.74
N VAL A 113 22.76 -2.63 8.66
CA VAL A 113 23.85 -3.02 7.74
C VAL A 113 23.41 -2.80 6.29
N PRO A 114 24.33 -2.53 5.35
CA PRO A 114 23.98 -2.44 3.95
C PRO A 114 23.37 -3.75 3.44
N GLN A 115 22.28 -3.66 2.68
CA GLN A 115 21.55 -4.82 2.15
C GLN A 115 20.94 -4.54 0.79
N SER A 116 21.00 -5.53 -0.10
CA SER A 116 20.26 -5.54 -1.36
C SER A 116 19.03 -6.43 -1.21
N LEU A 117 17.84 -5.88 -1.42
CA LEU A 117 16.58 -6.60 -1.43
C LEU A 117 16.13 -6.79 -2.87
N LYS A 118 15.54 -7.94 -3.17
CA LYS A 118 15.17 -8.30 -4.54
C LYS A 118 13.68 -8.14 -4.78
N LYS A 119 13.31 -7.85 -6.03
CA LYS A 119 11.92 -7.94 -6.47
C LYS A 119 11.29 -9.25 -5.98
N GLY A 120 10.09 -9.17 -5.41
CA GLY A 120 9.38 -10.30 -4.81
C GLY A 120 9.72 -10.60 -3.36
N ASP A 121 10.74 -9.97 -2.76
CA ASP A 121 10.99 -10.08 -1.32
C ASP A 121 9.79 -9.55 -0.52
N CYS A 122 9.24 -10.39 0.35
CA CYS A 122 8.18 -10.00 1.29
C CYS A 122 8.74 -9.87 2.71
N PHE A 123 8.74 -8.65 3.25
CA PHE A 123 9.15 -8.35 4.64
C PHE A 123 8.16 -7.43 5.38
N ALA A 124 7.12 -6.97 4.71
CA ALA A 124 5.97 -6.30 5.31
C ALA A 124 4.68 -7.04 4.92
N GLN A 125 3.63 -6.75 5.67
CA GLN A 125 2.28 -7.25 5.45
C GLN A 125 1.26 -6.15 5.74
N LEU A 126 0.10 -6.25 5.12
CA LEU A 126 -1.01 -5.33 5.29
C LEU A 126 -2.16 -6.03 5.99
N LEU A 127 -2.58 -5.50 7.14
CA LEU A 127 -3.80 -5.94 7.83
C LEU A 127 -4.90 -4.94 7.51
N VAL A 128 -6.01 -5.40 6.94
CA VAL A 128 -7.18 -4.55 6.67
C VAL A 128 -8.21 -4.78 7.78
N LEU A 129 -8.49 -3.72 8.55
CA LEU A 129 -9.35 -3.78 9.73
C LEU A 129 -10.52 -2.79 9.60
N PRO A 130 -11.71 -3.10 10.13
CA PRO A 130 -12.74 -2.09 10.27
C PRO A 130 -12.28 -1.00 11.25
N TYR A 131 -12.68 0.25 11.00
CA TYR A 131 -12.45 1.36 11.94
C TYR A 131 -13.72 2.19 12.14
N LEU A 132 -13.75 2.95 13.23
CA LEU A 132 -14.83 3.90 13.53
C LEU A 132 -14.46 5.28 13.00
N SER A 133 -15.30 5.86 12.15
CA SER A 133 -15.14 7.25 11.73
C SER A 133 -15.43 8.20 12.89
N LEU A 134 -14.56 9.19 13.10
CA LEU A 134 -14.69 10.21 14.14
C LEU A 134 -15.43 11.47 13.68
N GLY A 135 -15.91 11.49 12.43
CA GLY A 135 -16.61 12.62 11.82
C GLY A 135 -16.28 12.76 10.33
N GLU A 136 -17.00 13.67 9.66
CA GLU A 136 -16.75 14.01 8.26
C GLU A 136 -15.79 15.19 8.14
N SER A 137 -14.97 15.19 7.11
CA SER A 137 -14.07 16.30 6.75
C SER A 137 -14.09 16.47 5.24
N ASP A 138 -14.32 17.70 4.77
CA ASP A 138 -14.33 18.04 3.33
C ASP A 138 -12.91 18.18 2.73
N ARG A 139 -11.86 17.93 3.53
CA ARG A 139 -10.47 18.05 3.08
C ARG A 139 -10.06 16.84 2.24
N ILE A 140 -9.69 17.07 0.99
CA ILE A 140 -9.09 16.07 0.11
C ILE A 140 -7.58 16.01 0.38
N ARG A 141 -7.05 14.80 0.62
CA ARG A 141 -5.62 14.61 0.85
C ARG A 141 -4.84 14.80 -0.45
N GLN A 142 -3.80 15.64 -0.41
CA GLN A 142 -2.79 15.73 -1.47
C GLN A 142 -1.48 15.11 -0.98
N GLY A 143 -1.19 13.90 -1.44
CA GLY A 143 0.02 13.14 -1.07
C GLY A 143 -0.19 12.02 -0.06
N GLY A 144 0.89 11.30 0.28
CA GLY A 144 0.94 10.22 1.28
C GLY A 144 1.90 10.56 2.43
N PHE A 145 2.04 9.66 3.41
CA PHE A 145 2.95 9.83 4.58
C PHE A 145 2.59 10.97 5.55
N GLY A 146 1.30 11.24 5.78
CA GLY A 146 0.90 12.26 6.76
C GLY A 146 0.89 13.70 6.23
N SER A 147 0.95 13.92 4.91
CA SER A 147 0.82 15.27 4.34
C SER A 147 -0.61 15.81 4.48
N THR A 148 -0.95 16.30 5.66
CA THR A 148 -1.96 17.35 5.88
C THR A 148 -1.32 18.71 6.09
N ASP A 149 0.01 18.76 6.24
CA ASP A 149 0.77 19.99 6.40
C ASP A 149 1.14 20.59 5.05
N MET A 150 0.76 21.85 4.88
CA MET A 150 1.21 22.72 3.80
C MET A 150 2.74 22.84 3.93
N PHE A 151 3.50 22.22 3.01
CA PHE A 151 4.97 22.28 2.98
C PHE A 151 5.45 23.74 3.12
N ARG A 152 5.96 24.09 4.30
CA ARG A 152 6.91 25.20 4.44
C ARG A 152 8.28 24.56 4.46
N THR A 153 8.92 24.54 3.30
CA THR A 153 10.31 24.11 3.13
C THR A 153 11.18 24.92 4.09
N TYR A 154 11.66 24.28 5.15
CA TYR A 154 12.88 24.72 5.81
C TYR A 154 14.04 23.95 5.20
N SER A 155 14.74 24.64 4.31
CA SER A 155 16.09 24.30 3.89
C SER A 155 17.03 24.39 5.09
N ALA A 156 17.70 23.30 5.42
CA ALA A 156 18.90 23.26 6.27
C ALA A 156 19.49 21.84 6.14
N TYR A 157 20.76 21.54 5.85
CA TYR A 157 22.08 22.19 5.97
C TYR A 157 23.01 21.55 4.89
N HIS A 158 23.97 22.21 4.24
CA HIS A 158 25.35 22.51 4.68
C HIS A 158 26.09 21.44 5.48
#